data_AF-A0A7C1AD34-F1
#
_entry.id   AF-A0A7C1AD34-F1
#
_cell.length_a   1.000
_cell.length_b   1.000
_cell.length_c   1.000
_cell.angle_alpha   90.00
_cell.angle_beta   90.00
_cell.angle_gamma   90.00
#
_symmetry.space_group_name_H-M   'P 1'
#
loop_
_entity.id
_entity.type
_entity.pdbx_description
1 polymer ?
#
loop_
_entity_poly.entity_id
_entity_poly.type
_entity_poly.pdbx_seq_one_letter_code
_entity_poly.pdbx_strand_id
1 'polypeptide(L)'
;MESNLSAQEPIQLIDTDFSLRREDKNMAIIVGVPDAAIPDHEKWRIRWEPACAWFKNLQTGLTQLGLEKIVLMQDEEYAVF
;
A
#
# COMPACT_ATOMS: atom_id res chain seq x y z
N MET A 1 14.76 1.95 13.70
CA MET A 1 15.04 2.35 12.30
C MET A 1 13.80 3.08 11.85
N GLU A 2 13.78 4.40 12.02
CA GLU A 2 12.63 5.23 11.66
C GLU A 2 12.68 5.50 10.17
N SER A 3 11.95 4.69 9.40
CA SER A 3 11.80 4.88 7.96
C SER A 3 10.77 5.99 7.73
N ASN A 4 11.18 7.25 7.94
CA ASN A 4 10.42 8.41 7.48
C ASN A 4 10.59 8.51 5.96
N LEU A 5 9.94 7.59 5.24
CA LEU A 5 9.94 7.62 3.79
C LEU A 5 9.16 8.86 3.37
N SER A 6 9.83 9.80 2.72
CA SER A 6 9.18 10.93 2.06
C SER A 6 8.17 10.41 1.06
N ALA A 7 7.08 11.15 0.81
CA ALA A 7 6.00 10.71 -0.08
C ALA A 7 6.45 10.31 -1.50
N GLN A 8 7.65 10.74 -1.92
CA GLN A 8 8.22 10.44 -3.22
C GLN A 8 8.93 9.08 -3.30
N GLU A 9 9.46 8.56 -2.19
CA GLU A 9 10.23 7.31 -2.22
C GLU A 9 9.38 6.09 -2.61
N PRO A 10 8.12 5.92 -2.11
CA PRO A 10 7.26 4.84 -2.56
C PRO A 10 6.94 4.90 -4.06
N ILE A 11 6.77 6.10 -4.61
CA ILE A 11 6.49 6.31 -6.04
C ILE A 11 7.70 5.89 -6.88
N GLN A 12 8.90 6.33 -6.50
CA GLN A 12 10.14 5.97 -7.18
C GLN A 12 10.41 4.46 -7.13
N LEU A 13 10.15 3.83 -5.99
CA LEU A 13 10.34 2.39 -5.82
C LEU A 13 9.42 1.60 -6.75
N ILE A 14 8.15 2.00 -6.88
CA ILE A 14 7.22 1.35 -7.81
C ILE A 14 7.67 1.54 -9.25
N ASP A 15 8.04 2.76 -9.63
CA ASP A 15 8.46 3.08 -10.99
C ASP A 15 9.75 2.30 -11.38
N THR A 16 10.67 2.14 -10.43
CA THR A 16 11.96 1.48 -10.67
C THR A 16 11.86 -0.04 -10.64
N ASP A 17 11.19 -0.61 -9.62
CA ASP A 17 11.29 -2.04 -9.33
C ASP A 17 10.12 -2.87 -9.88
N PHE A 18 8.95 -2.25 -10.11
CA PHE A 18 7.73 -2.98 -10.49
C PHE A 18 7.40 -2.93 -11.98
N SER A 19 8.10 -2.09 -12.77
CA SER A 19 7.96 -2.02 -14.24
C SER A 19 6.50 -2.06 -14.70
N LEU A 20 5.69 -1.11 -14.21
CA LEU A 20 4.26 -1.05 -14.51
C LEU A 20 4.01 -1.03 -16.03
N ARG A 21 3.14 -1.92 -16.48
CA ARG A 21 2.68 -1.92 -17.87
C ARG A 21 1.63 -0.84 -18.05
N ARG A 22 1.47 -0.36 -19.28
CA ARG A 22 0.45 0.64 -19.62
C ARG A 22 -0.98 0.19 -19.29
N GLU A 23 -1.22 -1.12 -19.32
CA GLU A 23 -2.49 -1.77 -18.99
C GLU A 23 -2.73 -1.95 -17.48
N ASP A 24 -1.71 -1.81 -16.63
CA ASP A 24 -1.86 -1.88 -15.18
C ASP A 24 -2.55 -0.60 -14.69
N LYS A 25 -3.84 -0.70 -14.35
CA LYS A 25 -4.65 0.44 -13.88
C LYS A 25 -4.86 0.48 -12.38
N ASN A 26 -4.67 -0.65 -11.71
CA ASN A 26 -5.04 -0.80 -10.31
C ASN A 26 -3.89 -1.44 -9.53
N MET A 27 -3.69 -0.98 -8.31
CA MET A 27 -2.70 -1.55 -7.39
C MET A 27 -3.37 -1.87 -6.05
N ALA A 28 -2.98 -3.00 -5.44
CA ALA A 28 -3.40 -3.37 -4.11
C ALA A 28 -2.19 -3.45 -3.18
N ILE A 29 -2.27 -2.78 -2.04
CA ILE A 29 -1.34 -2.96 -0.93
C ILE A 29 -2.00 -3.95 0.03
N ILE A 30 -1.41 -5.13 0.19
CA ILE A 30 -1.97 -6.21 1.00
C ILE A 30 -1.17 -6.31 2.30
N VAL A 31 -1.82 -6.05 3.43
CA VAL A 31 -1.16 -6.02 4.75
C VAL A 31 -1.75 -7.10 5.64
N GLY A 32 -1.19 -8.30 5.50
CA GLY A 32 -1.71 -9.49 6.15
C GLY A 32 -2.86 -10.08 5.34
N VAL A 33 -2.66 -11.32 4.91
CA VAL A 33 -3.75 -12.20 4.49
C VAL A 33 -4.15 -12.97 5.75
N PRO A 34 -5.43 -13.03 6.14
CA PRO A 34 -5.84 -13.78 7.31
C PRO A 34 -5.46 -15.24 7.12
N ASP A 35 -4.73 -15.80 8.08
CA ASP A 35 -4.82 -17.22 8.36
C ASP A 35 -5.42 -17.32 9.76
N ALA A 36 -6.74 -17.61 9.78
CA ALA A 36 -7.64 -17.56 10.92
C ALA A 36 -7.83 -16.17 11.59
N ALA A 37 -8.97 -16.01 12.28
CA ALA A 37 -9.30 -14.85 13.09
C ALA A 37 -8.36 -14.76 14.30
N ILE A 38 -7.15 -14.24 14.08
CA ILE A 38 -6.16 -14.02 15.13
C ILE A 38 -6.47 -12.68 15.80
N PRO A 39 -6.51 -12.62 17.15
CA PRO A 39 -6.73 -11.38 17.88
C PRO A 39 -5.71 -10.31 17.49
N ASP A 40 -6.16 -9.06 17.37
CA ASP A 40 -5.31 -7.90 17.09
C ASP A 40 -4.12 -7.87 18.05
N HIS A 41 -2.93 -8.11 17.51
CA HIS A 41 -1.67 -8.05 18.24
C HIS A 41 -0.96 -6.75 17.89
N GLU A 42 -0.28 -6.11 18.85
CA GLU A 42 0.56 -4.92 18.61
C GLU A 42 1.54 -5.07 17.42
N LYS A 43 2.02 -6.29 17.15
CA LYS A 43 2.87 -6.62 15.99
C LYS A 43 2.19 -6.38 14.64
N TRP A 44 0.86 -6.41 14.61
CA TRP A 44 0.05 -6.13 13.43
C TRP A 44 -0.05 -4.62 13.19
N ARG A 45 -0.28 -3.83 14.25
CA ARG A 45 -0.24 -2.35 14.19
C ARG A 45 1.08 -1.84 13.60
N ILE A 46 2.20 -2.46 13.98
CA ILE A 46 3.54 -2.14 13.47
C ILE A 46 3.67 -2.33 11.94
N ARG A 47 2.94 -3.27 11.33
CA ARG A 47 2.94 -3.47 9.87
C ARG A 47 1.90 -2.62 9.16
N TRP A 48 0.79 -2.34 9.85
CA TRP A 48 -0.31 -1.54 9.34
C TRP A 48 0.05 -0.07 9.17
N GLU A 49 0.68 0.53 10.17
CA GLU A 49 1.04 1.96 10.15
C GLU A 49 1.90 2.35 8.92
N PRO A 50 2.99 1.64 8.58
CA PRO A 50 3.75 1.92 7.37
C PRO A 50 2.93 1.79 6.08
N ALA A 51 2.05 0.79 6.01
CA ALA A 51 1.26 0.56 4.81
C ALA A 51 0.16 1.60 4.62
N CYS A 52 -0.45 2.10 5.70
CA CYS A 52 -1.33 3.26 5.64
C CYS A 52 -0.58 4.51 5.17
N ALA A 53 0.65 4.72 5.64
CA ALA A 53 1.47 5.85 5.19
C ALA A 53 1.79 5.73 3.68
N TRP A 54 2.15 4.53 3.21
CA TRP A 54 2.37 4.26 1.80
C TRP A 54 1.12 4.47 0.96
N PHE A 55 -0.03 3.94 1.41
CA PHE A 55 -1.30 4.13 0.73
C PHE A 55 -1.61 5.60 0.51
N LYS A 56 -1.50 6.43 1.57
CA LYS A 56 -1.70 7.89 1.48
C LYS A 56 -0.73 8.55 0.51
N ASN A 57 0.56 8.21 0.59
CA ASN A 57 1.57 8.80 -0.29
C ASN A 57 1.32 8.45 -1.76
N LEU A 58 0.99 7.19 -2.05
CA LEU A 58 0.76 6.70 -3.40
C LEU A 58 -0.55 7.21 -4.01
N GLN A 59 -1.58 7.47 -3.20
CA GLN A 59 -2.80 8.15 -3.67
C GLN A 59 -2.49 9.53 -4.28
N THR A 60 -1.50 10.26 -3.75
CA THR A 60 -1.09 11.55 -4.33
C THR A 60 -0.32 11.41 -5.64
N GLY A 61 0.24 10.23 -5.90
CA GLY A 61 1.08 9.90 -7.07
C GLY A 61 0.41 9.05 -8.15
N LEU A 62 -0.89 8.73 -8.03
CA LEU A 62 -1.62 7.85 -8.95
C LEU A 62 -1.39 8.20 -10.43
N THR A 63 -1.57 9.47 -10.78
CA THR A 63 -1.40 9.97 -12.15
C THR A 63 0.03 9.78 -12.66
N GLN A 64 1.03 9.95 -11.81
CA GLN A 64 2.44 9.76 -12.18
C GLN A 64 2.76 8.29 -12.48
N LEU A 65 2.11 7.37 -11.77
CA LEU A 65 2.26 5.92 -11.95
C LEU A 65 1.36 5.36 -13.07
N GLY A 66 0.52 6.17 -13.70
CA GLY A 66 -0.45 5.71 -14.71
C GLY A 66 -1.57 4.84 -14.14
N LEU A 67 -1.77 4.88 -12.82
CA LEU A 67 -2.77 4.13 -12.06
C LEU A 67 -4.05 4.96 -11.89
N GLU A 68 -5.18 4.28 -11.91
CA GLU A 68 -6.51 4.86 -11.68
C GLU A 68 -6.97 4.64 -10.24
N LYS A 69 -6.51 3.56 -9.60
CA LYS A 69 -6.92 3.20 -8.24
C LYS A 69 -5.81 2.50 -7.49
N ILE A 70 -5.67 2.84 -6.21
CA ILE A 70 -4.95 2.03 -5.23
C ILE A 70 -5.96 1.61 -4.16
N VAL A 71 -5.85 0.37 -3.68
CA VAL A 71 -6.61 -0.14 -2.54
C VAL A 71 -5.66 -0.63 -1.46
N LEU A 72 -5.98 -0.34 -0.20
CA LEU A 72 -5.34 -0.97 0.95
C LEU A 72 -6.27 -2.07 1.44
N MET A 73 -5.81 -3.31 1.35
CA MET A 73 -6.57 -4.49 1.74
C MET A 73 -6.19 -4.92 3.15
N GLN A 74 -7.22 -5.15 3.95
CA GLN A 74 -7.13 -5.64 5.30
C GLN A 74 -8.31 -6.59 5.52
N ASP A 75 -8.03 -7.89 5.63
CA ASP A 75 -9.08 -8.92 5.65
C ASP A 75 -9.86 -9.02 4.32
N GLU A 76 -10.77 -9.99 4.17
CA GLU A 76 -11.59 -10.19 2.96
C GLU A 76 -12.50 -8.98 2.62
N GLU A 77 -12.53 -7.94 3.46
CA GLU A 77 -13.22 -6.69 3.21
C GLU A 77 -12.29 -5.56 2.76
N TYR A 78 -12.66 -4.91 1.65
CA TYR A 78 -12.01 -3.70 1.17
C TYR A 78 -12.17 -2.60 2.22
N ALA A 79 -11.08 -2.16 2.85
CA ALA A 79 -11.10 -0.97 3.68
C ALA A 79 -11.26 0.26 2.78
N VAL A 80 -12.49 0.75 2.65
CA VAL A 80 -12.81 2.02 1.99
C VAL A 80 -12.57 3.14 3.01
N PHE A 81 -11.53 3.94 2.77
CA PHE A 81 -11.28 5.19 3.47
C PHE A 81 -11.42 6.37 2.50
#